data_AF-M4EHL0-F1
#
_entry.id   AF-M4EHL0-F1
#
_cell.length_a   1.000
_cell.length_b   1.000
_cell.length_c   1.000
_cell.angle_alpha   90.00
_cell.angle_beta   90.00
_cell.angle_gamma   90.00
#
_symmetry.space_group_name_H-M   'P 1'
#
loop_
_entity.id
_entity.type
_entity.pdbx_description
1 polymer ?
#
loop_
_entity_poly.entity_id
_entity_poly.type
_entity_poly.pdbx_seq_one_letter_code
_entity_poly.pdbx_strand_id
1 'polypeptide(L)'
;MLLSRGSFSDDSKDEMKMMNHVVVRHCLAGLEIVFSSRCYGGQPRLSSVLQVLSENGLCLLNAIYSIVDDRVIYTIQAEVNDMTLIDFRKLEESLIRMK
;
A
#
# COMPACT_ATOMS: atom_id res chain seq x y z
N MET A 1 -32.68 -30.99 29.30
CA MET A 1 -32.36 -31.01 27.86
C MET A 1 -33.09 -29.86 27.17
N LEU A 2 -32.61 -29.44 25.99
CA LEU A 2 -33.08 -28.37 25.08
C LEU A 2 -32.41 -27.00 25.34
N LEU A 3 -31.11 -26.86 25.02
CA LEU A 3 -30.47 -26.56 23.72
C LEU A 3 -30.39 -25.05 23.43
N SER A 4 -29.14 -24.58 23.38
CA SER A 4 -28.67 -23.23 23.08
C SER A 4 -29.28 -22.66 21.80
N ARG A 5 -29.83 -21.43 21.86
CA ARG A 5 -30.03 -20.59 20.67
C ARG A 5 -28.67 -20.05 20.26
N GLY A 6 -27.97 -20.81 19.42
CA GLY A 6 -26.93 -20.25 18.59
C GLY A 6 -27.56 -19.22 17.66
N SER A 7 -27.15 -17.95 17.78
CA SER A 7 -27.29 -17.02 16.67
C SER A 7 -26.27 -17.44 15.60
N PHE A 8 -26.72 -18.27 14.67
CA PHE A 8 -26.15 -18.30 13.33
C PHE A 8 -26.63 -17.01 12.64
N SER A 9 -25.89 -15.91 12.82
CA SER A 9 -25.88 -14.84 11.82
C SER A 9 -24.82 -15.23 10.81
N ASP A 10 -25.27 -15.89 9.75
CA ASP A 10 -24.51 -16.08 8.53
C ASP A 10 -24.40 -14.72 7.82
N ASP A 11 -23.46 -13.88 8.26
CA ASP A 11 -23.02 -12.70 7.52
C ASP A 11 -21.73 -13.05 6.77
N SER A 12 -21.81 -14.09 5.94
CA SER A 12 -20.86 -14.36 4.86
C SER A 12 -21.00 -13.27 3.79
N LYS A 13 -20.61 -12.02 4.07
CA LYS A 13 -20.65 -10.90 3.12
C LYS A 13 -19.93 -9.62 3.57
N ASP A 14 -18.71 -9.71 4.09
CA ASP A 14 -17.69 -8.65 3.91
C ASP A 14 -16.28 -9.16 4.26
N GLU A 15 -15.98 -10.39 3.86
CA GLU A 15 -14.61 -10.88 3.74
C GLU A 15 -13.86 -10.24 2.55
N MET A 16 -14.25 -9.04 2.11
CA MET A 16 -13.32 -8.19 1.37
C MET A 16 -12.40 -7.57 2.42
N LYS A 17 -11.42 -8.37 2.86
CA LYS A 17 -10.25 -7.91 3.63
C LYS A 17 -9.90 -6.50 3.17
N MET A 18 -10.17 -5.53 4.04
CA MET A 18 -9.83 -4.12 3.94
C MET A 18 -8.31 -3.97 3.85
N MET A 19 -7.72 -4.38 2.73
CA MET A 19 -6.28 -4.39 2.55
C MET A 19 -5.80 -2.97 2.25
N ASN A 20 -4.65 -2.64 2.82
CA ASN A 20 -3.87 -1.51 2.33
C ASN A 20 -3.61 -1.75 0.83
N HIS A 21 -3.92 -0.76 0.00
CA HIS A 21 -3.67 -0.84 -1.43
C HIS A 21 -2.34 -0.16 -1.74
N VAL A 22 -1.54 -0.83 -2.56
CA VAL A 22 -0.33 -0.26 -3.16
C VAL A 22 -0.53 -0.32 -4.66
N VAL A 23 -0.27 0.78 -5.35
CA VAL A 23 -0.25 0.83 -6.81
C VAL A 23 1.07 1.41 -7.23
N VAL A 24 1.80 0.70 -8.08
CA VAL A 24 3.05 1.16 -8.69
C VAL A 24 2.80 1.39 -10.17
N ARG A 25 3.12 2.58 -10.67
CA ARG A 25 2.94 2.94 -12.07
C ARG A 25 4.07 3.81 -12.59
N HIS A 26 4.27 3.80 -13.90
CA HIS A 26 5.17 4.73 -14.56
C HIS A 26 4.61 6.15 -14.56
N CYS A 27 5.51 7.13 -14.44
CA CYS A 27 5.20 8.54 -14.62
C CYS A 27 6.31 9.25 -15.41
N LEU A 28 6.12 10.53 -15.75
CA LEU A 28 7.13 11.30 -16.51
C LEU A 28 8.49 11.39 -15.80
N ALA A 29 8.50 11.33 -14.47
CA ALA A 29 9.70 11.41 -13.66
C ALA A 29 10.35 10.03 -13.38
N GLY A 30 9.78 8.95 -13.91
CA GLY A 30 10.22 7.57 -13.66
C GLY A 30 9.08 6.74 -13.09
N LEU A 31 8.87 6.84 -11.77
CA LEU A 31 7.95 6.01 -11.01
C LEU A 31 7.01 6.83 -10.12
N GLU A 32 5.74 6.43 -10.06
CA GLU A 32 4.76 6.88 -9.09
C GLU A 32 4.22 5.68 -8.29
N ILE A 33 4.18 5.82 -6.98
CA ILE A 33 3.71 4.83 -6.04
C ILE A 33 2.61 5.46 -5.19
N VAL A 34 1.44 4.81 -5.18
CA VAL A 34 0.28 5.26 -4.42
C VAL A 34 -0.05 4.24 -3.34
N PHE A 35 -0.06 4.68 -2.08
CA PHE A 35 -0.57 3.90 -0.96
C PHE A 35 -1.94 4.40 -0.56
N SER A 36 -2.86 3.50 -0.27
CA SER A 36 -4.13 3.80 0.39
C SER A 36 -4.32 2.89 1.59
N SER A 37 -4.55 3.48 2.76
CA SER A 37 -4.78 2.77 4.02
C SER A 37 -5.85 3.49 4.82
N ARG A 38 -6.59 2.78 5.68
CA ARG A 38 -7.53 3.42 6.62
C ARG A 38 -6.78 4.14 7.73
N CYS A 39 -7.32 5.26 8.21
CA CYS A 39 -6.71 6.01 9.31
C CYS A 39 -6.52 5.15 10.58
N TYR A 40 -7.44 4.22 10.85
CA TYR A 40 -7.52 3.45 12.09
C TYR A 40 -6.91 2.04 12.03
N GLY A 41 -6.08 1.72 11.03
CA GLY A 41 -5.46 0.40 10.94
C GLY A 41 -4.15 0.40 10.17
N GLY A 42 -3.05 0.04 10.86
CA GLY A 42 -1.79 -0.38 10.24
C GLY A 42 -1.33 0.47 9.05
N GLN A 43 -1.27 1.79 9.22
CA GLN A 43 -0.84 2.71 8.17
C GLN A 43 0.60 2.37 7.74
N PRO A 44 0.89 2.34 6.43
CA PRO A 44 2.26 2.18 5.98
C PRO A 44 3.10 3.36 6.49
N ARG A 45 4.19 3.04 7.20
CA ARG A 45 5.13 4.05 7.67
C ARG A 45 5.91 4.56 6.46
N LEU A 46 5.91 5.88 6.26
CA LEU A 46 6.68 6.50 5.18
C LEU A 46 8.16 6.07 5.23
N SER A 47 8.74 5.94 6.42
CA SER A 47 10.12 5.44 6.59
C SER A 47 10.34 4.06 5.97
N SER A 48 9.39 3.13 6.13
CA SER A 48 9.47 1.79 5.56
C SER A 48 9.41 1.83 4.03
N VAL A 49 8.58 2.72 3.49
CA VAL A 49 8.51 2.95 2.04
C VAL A 49 9.85 3.47 1.52
N LEU A 50 10.39 4.52 2.15
CA LEU A 50 11.67 5.12 1.75
C LEU A 50 12.83 4.13 1.80
N GLN A 51 12.82 3.22 2.79
CA GLN A 51 13.79 2.13 2.85
C GLN A 51 13.69 1.22 1.63
N VAL A 52 12.48 0.77 1.25
CA VAL A 52 12.27 -0.06 0.06
C VAL A 52 12.72 0.68 -1.20
N LEU A 53 12.46 1.98 -1.33
CA LEU A 53 12.95 2.78 -2.45
C LEU A 53 14.49 2.75 -2.52
N SER A 54 15.15 3.01 -1.40
CA SER A 54 16.61 3.01 -1.30
C SER A 54 17.21 1.64 -1.65
N GLU A 55 16.61 0.55 -1.19
CA GLU A 55 17.06 -0.82 -1.46
C GLU A 55 16.91 -1.20 -2.95
N ASN A 56 15.99 -0.55 -3.67
CA ASN A 56 15.78 -0.75 -5.11
C ASN A 56 16.47 0.33 -5.97
N GLY A 57 17.30 1.19 -5.38
CA GLY A 57 18.04 2.23 -6.12
C GLY A 57 17.15 3.34 -6.68
N LEU A 58 15.97 3.55 -6.08
CA LEU A 58 15.03 4.59 -6.45
C LEU A 58 15.30 5.85 -5.63
N CYS A 59 15.48 6.99 -6.29
CA CYS A 59 15.69 8.28 -5.64
C CYS A 59 14.35 8.99 -5.45
N LEU A 60 14.01 9.34 -4.21
CA LEU A 60 12.77 10.07 -3.91
C LEU A 60 12.81 11.47 -4.52
N LEU A 61 11.79 11.81 -5.31
CA LEU A 61 11.59 13.16 -5.82
C LEU A 61 10.54 13.94 -5.04
N ASN A 62 9.42 13.28 -4.75
CA ASN A 62 8.28 13.92 -4.09
C ASN A 62 7.49 12.91 -3.27
N ALA A 63 6.90 13.38 -2.17
CA ALA A 63 5.98 12.60 -1.36
C ALA A 63 4.84 13.51 -0.90
N ILE A 64 3.63 13.22 -1.37
CA ILE A 64 2.41 13.92 -1.02
C ILE A 64 1.60 13.04 -0.08
N TYR A 65 1.15 13.63 1.02
CA TYR A 65 0.22 13.01 1.96
C TYR A 65 -1.14 13.70 1.85
N SER A 66 -2.20 12.90 1.80
CA SER A 66 -3.58 13.40 1.82
C SER A 66 -4.48 12.46 2.61
N ILE A 67 -5.59 12.99 3.11
CA ILE A 67 -6.63 12.20 3.77
C ILE A 67 -7.93 12.41 3.00
N VAL A 68 -8.54 11.32 2.56
CA VAL A 68 -9.80 11.32 1.80
C VAL A 68 -10.68 10.21 2.35
N ASP A 69 -11.92 10.53 2.75
CA ASP A 69 -12.91 9.54 3.22
C ASP A 69 -12.38 8.53 4.25
N ASP A 70 -11.73 9.03 5.30
CA ASP A 70 -11.10 8.24 6.37
C ASP A 70 -9.97 7.30 5.89
N ARG A 71 -9.36 7.64 4.74
CA ARG A 71 -8.19 6.96 4.20
C ARG A 71 -7.03 7.92 4.08
N VAL A 72 -5.88 7.46 4.57
CA VAL A 72 -4.58 8.04 4.28
C VAL A 72 -4.16 7.61 2.88
N ILE A 73 -3.79 8.59 2.06
CA ILE A 73 -3.23 8.38 0.73
C ILE A 73 -1.84 9.01 0.67
N TYR A 74 -0.83 8.18 0.43
CA TYR A 74 0.50 8.66 0.05
C TYR A 74 0.66 8.55 -1.46
N THR A 75 1.10 9.63 -2.09
CA THR A 75 1.53 9.62 -3.50
C THR A 75 3.00 9.97 -3.53
N ILE A 76 3.83 9.02 -3.94
CA ILE A 76 5.28 9.10 -3.90
C ILE A 76 5.79 9.03 -5.32
N GLN A 77 6.66 9.95 -5.68
CA GLN A 77 7.35 9.97 -6.97
C GLN A 77 8.82 9.71 -6.75
N ALA A 78 9.38 8.83 -7.56
CA ALA A 78 10.78 8.48 -7.51
C ALA A 78 11.37 8.41 -8.93
N GLU A 79 12.61 8.83 -9.05
CA GLU A 79 13.40 8.66 -10.27
C GLU A 79 14.25 7.39 -10.18
N VAL A 80 14.58 6.88 -11.37
CA VAL A 80 15.52 5.77 -11.55
C VAL A 80 16.36 6.06 -12.78
N ASN A 81 17.66 5.79 -12.70
CA ASN A 81 18.59 6.04 -13.81
C ASN A 81 18.28 5.16 -15.03
N ASP A 82 17.84 3.92 -14.80
CA ASP A 82 17.45 2.99 -15.85
C ASP A 82 16.19 2.21 -15.44
N MET A 83 15.06 2.51 -16.09
CA MET A 83 13.79 1.84 -15.82
C MET A 83 13.77 0.37 -16.21
N THR A 84 14.68 -0.10 -17.07
CA THR A 84 14.74 -1.51 -17.47
C THR A 84 15.25 -2.43 -16.36
N LEU A 85 15.85 -1.85 -15.32
CA LEU A 85 16.39 -2.57 -14.17
C LEU A 85 15.35 -2.78 -13.05
N ILE A 86 14.17 -2.16 -13.15
CA ILE A 86 13.12 -2.24 -12.12
C ILE A 86 12.13 -3.35 -12.44
N ASP A 87 12.06 -4.34 -11.56
CA ASP A 87 10.98 -5.32 -11.53
C ASP A 87 9.81 -4.76 -10.70
N PHE A 88 8.80 -4.24 -11.40
CA PHE A 88 7.59 -3.65 -10.82
C PHE A 88 6.84 -4.60 -9.90
N ARG A 89 6.75 -5.87 -10.28
CA ARG A 89 6.06 -6.89 -9.48
C ARG A 89 6.81 -7.13 -8.18
N LYS A 90 8.13 -7.29 -8.25
CA LYS A 90 8.97 -7.45 -7.06
C LYS A 90 8.93 -6.22 -6.15
N LEU A 91 8.90 -5.02 -6.73
CA LEU A 91 8.79 -3.77 -5.98
C LEU A 91 7.44 -3.67 -5.26
N GLU A 92 6.34 -3.87 -5.97
CA GLU A 92 4.99 -3.85 -5.41
C GLU A 92 4.85 -4.87 -4.26
N GLU A 93 5.33 -6.09 -4.47
CA GLU A 93 5.34 -7.12 -3.43
C GLU A 93 6.19 -6.74 -2.19
N SER A 94 7.32 -6.07 -2.39
CA SER A 94 8.17 -5.60 -1.29
C SER A 94 7.49 -4.49 -0.49
N LEU A 95 6.79 -3.60 -1.18
CA LEU A 95 5.96 -2.55 -0.57
C LEU A 95 4.72 -3.11 0.14
N ILE A 96 4.15 -4.22 -0.30
CA ILE A 96 3.03 -4.87 0.40
C ILE A 96 3.51 -5.59 1.67
N ARG A 97 4.72 -6.15 1.66
CA ARG A 97 5.29 -6.93 2.78
C ARG A 97 6.04 -6.09 3.82
N MET A 98 6.26 -4.80 3.55
CA MET A 98 6.96 -3.92 4.48
C MET A 98 6.18 -3.79 5.80
N LYS A 99 6.90 -3.76 6.92
CA LYS A 99 6.34 -3.65 8.28
C LYS A 99 6.29 -2.21 8.77
#